data_AF-A0A8J2S5M8-F1
#
_entry.id   AF-A0A8J2S5M8-F1
#
_cell.length_a   1.000
_cell.length_b   1.000
_cell.length_c   1.000
_cell.angle_alpha   90.00
_cell.angle_beta   90.00
_cell.angle_gamma   90.00
#
_symmetry.space_group_name_H-M   'P 1'
#
loop_
_entity.id
_entity.type
_entity.pdbx_description
1 polymer ?
#
loop_
_entity_poly.entity_id
_entity_poly.type
_entity_poly.pdbx_seq_one_letter_code
_entity_poly.pdbx_strand_id
1 'polypeptide(L)'
;MTSFSIKCLLLIFLTFTICCKCQSENPVTSSWAKLQISPDTLTTAELLNTTSGELSSVKSDLTNTKTDLATSVMKLGEMNNELIKVKRDFTIKLEATSELLNTTVKNLMKTNDELNNAKRDLTHTTNALEGTKHELIITKIELEKTKSNLNKNVDDLSKTLNGTENELAKLQIRTGHLSIELKTTSIRIGHERIVNEANLRNNPELRAISISLENTIANLNATRTELMNAKSDVADLKTKLNARTREIVDIGQMPTSCADLQRMGHKLSGFFSVKGSKKMEMVFCDFFPNQNGIGVFSILLFKLVV
;
A
#
# COMPACT_ATOMS: atom_id res chain seq x y z
N MET A 1 40.03 24.28 -80.15
CA MET A 1 39.00 24.74 -81.11
C MET A 1 39.07 26.26 -81.08
N THR A 2 39.50 27.02 -82.10
CA THR A 2 39.57 26.84 -83.55
C THR A 2 40.66 27.75 -84.14
N SER A 3 41.43 27.18 -85.08
CA SER A 3 42.02 27.73 -86.33
C SER A 3 42.56 29.18 -86.38
N PHE A 4 43.87 29.41 -86.52
CA PHE A 4 44.64 29.48 -87.79
C PHE A 4 44.20 30.56 -88.79
N SER A 5 45.02 31.62 -88.97
CA SER A 5 45.58 32.06 -90.26
C SER A 5 46.42 33.36 -90.13
N ILE A 6 47.74 33.22 -89.93
CA ILE A 6 48.74 34.33 -90.08
C ILE A 6 49.71 34.00 -91.26
N LYS A 7 49.36 33.01 -92.09
CA LYS A 7 50.09 32.68 -93.32
C LYS A 7 49.80 33.64 -94.50
N CYS A 8 49.02 34.70 -94.30
CA CYS A 8 48.59 35.60 -95.39
C CYS A 8 49.34 36.94 -95.47
N LEU A 9 50.25 37.27 -94.54
CA LEU A 9 50.96 38.56 -94.53
C LEU A 9 52.49 38.45 -94.64
N LEU A 10 52.99 37.24 -94.96
CA LEU A 10 54.42 36.91 -95.03
C LEU A 10 54.93 36.76 -96.47
N LEU A 11 54.34 37.48 -97.44
CA LEU A 11 54.68 37.37 -98.87
C LEU A 11 55.12 38.69 -99.56
N ILE A 12 55.36 39.78 -98.82
CA ILE A 12 55.67 41.08 -99.47
C ILE A 12 57.10 41.61 -99.22
N PHE A 13 57.90 41.04 -98.30
CA PHE A 13 59.19 41.66 -97.92
C PHE A 13 60.48 40.82 -98.10
N LEU A 14 60.43 39.67 -98.80
CA LEU A 14 61.66 38.97 -99.23
C LEU A 14 61.89 39.12 -100.74
N THR A 15 62.55 40.22 -101.14
CA THR A 15 63.54 40.22 -102.23
C THR A 15 64.57 41.31 -101.93
N PHE A 16 65.46 41.00 -100.97
CA PHE A 16 66.71 41.68 -100.80
C PHE A 16 67.74 41.04 -101.76
N THR A 17 68.31 41.87 -102.63
CA THR A 17 69.75 41.91 -102.97
C THR A 17 70.33 41.02 -104.07
N ILE A 18 71.28 41.66 -104.78
CA ILE A 18 72.44 41.16 -105.54
C ILE A 18 72.24 41.09 -107.07
N CYS A 19 72.63 42.19 -107.73
CA CYS A 19 73.73 42.11 -108.68
C CYS A 19 74.42 43.48 -108.78
N CYS A 20 75.69 43.51 -108.42
CA CYS A 20 76.59 44.65 -108.51
C CYS A 20 77.67 44.29 -109.54
N LYS A 21 78.19 45.32 -110.23
CA LYS A 21 79.40 45.35 -111.08
C LYS A 21 79.32 44.75 -112.48
N CYS A 22 79.39 45.63 -113.47
CA CYS A 22 80.49 45.60 -114.43
C CYS A 22 80.99 47.02 -114.70
N GLN A 23 82.29 47.17 -114.48
CA GLN A 23 83.15 48.32 -114.72
C GLN A 23 83.93 48.00 -115.99
N SER A 24 83.92 48.93 -116.95
CA SER A 24 84.79 48.94 -118.14
C SER A 24 84.85 50.40 -118.55
N GLU A 25 85.83 51.17 -118.07
CA GLU A 25 87.10 51.40 -118.78
C GLU A 25 86.89 51.64 -120.27
N ASN A 26 86.99 52.89 -120.69
CA ASN A 26 87.79 53.30 -121.85
C ASN A 26 87.97 54.82 -121.93
N PRO A 27 89.03 55.29 -122.61
CA PRO A 27 89.96 56.25 -122.04
C PRO A 27 89.79 57.68 -122.57
N VAL A 28 90.38 58.60 -121.81
CA VAL A 28 90.74 59.94 -122.22
C VAL A 28 91.72 59.89 -123.40
N THR A 29 91.38 60.54 -124.51
CA THR A 29 92.33 61.11 -125.47
C THR A 29 91.77 62.47 -125.91
N SER A 30 92.15 63.55 -125.24
CA SER A 30 93.21 64.47 -125.67
C SER A 30 92.95 65.11 -127.03
N SER A 31 92.35 66.30 -127.01
CA SER A 31 92.66 67.34 -128.00
C SER A 31 92.63 68.70 -127.31
N TRP A 32 93.75 69.00 -126.67
CA TRP A 32 94.11 70.36 -126.29
C TRP A 32 94.72 71.04 -127.51
N ALA A 33 94.00 72.01 -128.08
CA ALA A 33 94.58 72.97 -129.00
C ALA A 33 94.23 74.39 -128.52
N LYS A 34 95.18 74.94 -127.75
CA LYS A 34 95.51 76.36 -127.59
C LYS A 34 94.36 77.36 -127.67
N LEU A 35 93.91 77.83 -126.50
CA LEU A 35 93.58 79.25 -126.29
C LEU A 35 94.14 79.65 -124.91
N GLN A 36 94.79 80.81 -124.87
CA GLN A 36 95.71 81.27 -123.83
C GLN A 36 95.07 81.34 -122.43
N ILE A 37 95.76 80.77 -121.44
CA ILE A 37 95.35 80.75 -120.04
C ILE A 37 95.63 82.12 -119.41
N SER A 38 94.57 82.77 -118.93
CA SER A 38 94.61 83.93 -118.03
C SER A 38 95.12 83.52 -116.63
N PRO A 39 95.82 84.39 -115.87
CA PRO A 39 96.36 84.08 -114.54
C PRO A 39 95.31 83.71 -113.47
N ASP A 40 94.02 83.84 -113.77
CA ASP A 40 92.91 83.58 -112.83
C ASP A 40 92.56 82.09 -112.64
N THR A 41 93.28 81.18 -113.30
CA THR A 41 93.02 79.72 -113.26
C THR A 41 93.78 78.97 -112.16
N LEU A 42 94.82 79.57 -111.57
CA LEU A 42 95.63 78.94 -110.50
C LEU A 42 94.92 79.03 -109.13
N THR A 43 94.20 80.11 -108.87
CA THR A 43 93.34 80.29 -107.68
C THR A 43 92.11 79.38 -107.70
N THR A 44 91.62 79.00 -108.87
CA THR A 44 90.44 78.13 -109.00
C THR A 44 90.74 76.66 -108.64
N ALA A 45 91.94 76.17 -108.97
CA ALA A 45 92.35 74.80 -108.68
C ALA A 45 92.57 74.55 -107.16
N GLU A 46 93.11 75.54 -106.45
CA GLU A 46 93.33 75.49 -104.99
C GLU A 46 92.00 75.59 -104.21
N LEU A 47 91.06 76.43 -104.69
CA LEU A 47 89.68 76.45 -104.19
C LEU A 47 88.98 75.10 -104.43
N LEU A 48 89.15 74.48 -105.60
CA LEU A 48 88.58 73.17 -105.92
C LEU A 48 89.11 72.06 -105.00
N ASN A 49 90.42 72.05 -104.73
CA ASN A 49 91.03 71.06 -103.85
C ASN A 49 90.58 71.26 -102.38
N THR A 50 90.45 72.51 -101.94
CA THR A 50 89.92 72.87 -100.62
C THR A 50 88.45 72.46 -100.48
N THR A 51 87.63 72.78 -101.48
CA THR A 51 86.19 72.41 -101.53
C THR A 51 86.01 70.88 -101.55
N SER A 52 86.89 70.15 -102.23
CA SER A 52 86.89 68.69 -102.24
C SER A 52 87.25 68.10 -100.86
N GLY A 53 88.21 68.70 -100.16
CA GLY A 53 88.58 68.32 -98.79
C GLY A 53 87.43 68.55 -97.80
N GLU A 54 86.80 69.72 -97.87
CA GLU A 54 85.62 70.07 -97.07
C GLU A 54 84.45 69.13 -97.37
N LEU A 55 84.16 68.84 -98.64
CA LEU A 55 83.11 67.90 -99.03
C LEU A 55 83.38 66.49 -98.53
N SER A 56 84.63 66.04 -98.53
CA SER A 56 85.03 64.76 -97.96
C SER A 56 84.82 64.73 -96.44
N SER A 57 85.16 65.82 -95.74
CA SER A 57 84.92 65.97 -94.30
C SER A 57 83.42 65.95 -93.98
N VAL A 58 82.62 66.76 -94.69
CA VAL A 58 81.15 66.81 -94.54
C VAL A 58 80.52 65.44 -94.81
N LYS A 59 81.03 64.69 -95.79
CA LYS A 59 80.58 63.33 -96.06
C LYS A 59 80.87 62.38 -94.90
N SER A 60 82.07 62.47 -94.30
CA SER A 60 82.45 61.69 -93.12
C SER A 60 81.56 62.03 -91.92
N ASP A 61 81.33 63.31 -91.66
CA ASP A 61 80.47 63.78 -90.56
C ASP A 61 79.01 63.34 -90.77
N LEU A 62 78.51 63.40 -92.01
CA LEU A 62 77.18 62.89 -92.35
C LEU A 62 77.08 61.37 -92.11
N THR A 63 78.13 60.62 -92.42
CA THR A 63 78.15 59.17 -92.14
C THR A 63 78.18 58.88 -90.64
N ASN A 64 78.97 59.63 -89.86
CA ASN A 64 79.07 59.46 -88.41
C ASN A 64 77.76 59.85 -87.71
N THR A 65 77.17 60.98 -88.09
CA THR A 65 75.86 61.40 -87.55
C THR A 65 74.75 60.41 -87.89
N LYS A 66 74.78 59.79 -89.08
CA LYS A 66 73.84 58.71 -89.44
C LYS A 66 74.00 57.48 -88.55
N THR A 67 75.24 57.08 -88.23
CA THR A 67 75.50 55.95 -87.33
C THR A 67 75.10 56.24 -85.89
N ASP A 68 75.33 57.46 -85.41
CA ASP A 68 74.92 57.90 -84.07
C ASP A 68 73.41 57.94 -83.93
N LEU A 69 72.72 58.44 -84.97
CA LEU A 69 71.26 58.42 -85.02
C LEU A 69 70.72 57.00 -85.02
N ALA A 70 71.28 56.10 -85.85
CA ALA A 70 70.89 54.69 -85.86
C ALA A 70 71.08 54.03 -84.49
N THR A 71 72.21 54.29 -83.83
CA THR A 71 72.50 53.80 -82.48
C THR A 71 71.51 54.35 -81.44
N SER A 72 71.15 55.63 -81.55
CA SER A 72 70.18 56.28 -80.67
C SER A 72 68.77 55.71 -80.85
N VAL A 73 68.37 55.43 -82.10
CA VAL A 73 67.09 54.76 -82.41
C VAL A 73 67.05 53.36 -81.82
N MET A 74 68.15 52.60 -81.90
CA MET A 74 68.24 51.27 -81.27
C MET A 74 68.08 51.35 -79.75
N LYS A 75 68.79 52.28 -79.08
CA LYS A 75 68.66 52.50 -77.62
C LYS A 75 67.23 52.89 -77.22
N LEU A 76 66.57 53.77 -77.99
CA LEU A 76 65.17 54.12 -77.76
C LEU A 76 64.24 52.91 -77.89
N GLY A 77 64.47 52.04 -78.88
CA GLY A 77 63.73 50.80 -79.05
C GLY A 77 63.88 49.85 -77.85
N GLU A 78 65.11 49.71 -77.34
CA GLU A 78 65.40 48.88 -76.15
C GLU A 78 64.73 49.44 -74.88
N MET A 79 64.88 50.74 -74.63
CA MET A 79 64.21 51.40 -73.50
C MET A 79 62.68 51.26 -73.57
N ASN A 80 62.10 51.36 -74.77
CA ASN A 80 60.66 51.16 -74.95
C ASN A 80 60.24 49.73 -74.63
N ASN A 81 61.03 48.72 -75.00
CA ASN A 81 60.74 47.32 -74.68
C ASN A 81 60.82 47.04 -73.18
N GLU A 82 61.84 47.58 -72.49
CA GLU A 82 61.97 47.49 -71.03
C GLU A 82 60.80 48.19 -70.33
N LEU A 83 60.38 49.37 -70.80
CA LEU A 83 59.21 50.08 -70.26
C LEU A 83 57.93 49.26 -70.43
N ILE A 84 57.73 48.61 -71.58
CA ILE A 84 56.59 47.71 -71.82
C ILE A 84 56.63 46.52 -70.84
N LYS A 85 57.81 45.97 -70.56
CA LYS A 85 57.98 44.86 -69.61
C LYS A 85 57.63 45.30 -68.19
N VAL A 86 58.20 46.42 -67.73
CA VAL A 86 57.90 47.00 -66.40
C VAL A 86 56.40 47.29 -66.25
N LYS A 87 55.77 47.86 -67.29
CA LYS A 87 54.32 48.11 -67.28
C LYS A 87 53.50 46.83 -67.11
N ARG A 88 53.84 45.77 -67.86
CA ARG A 88 53.18 44.46 -67.74
C ARG A 88 53.36 43.85 -66.35
N ASP A 89 54.59 43.84 -65.84
CA ASP A 89 54.90 43.27 -64.52
C ASP A 89 54.15 44.00 -63.40
N PHE A 90 54.05 45.34 -63.50
CA PHE A 90 53.28 46.15 -62.56
C PHE A 90 51.78 45.83 -62.64
N THR A 91 51.20 45.71 -63.84
CA THR A 91 49.79 45.34 -64.04
C THR A 91 49.48 43.97 -63.43
N ILE A 92 50.31 42.95 -63.71
CA ILE A 92 50.14 41.60 -63.17
C ILE A 92 50.18 41.62 -61.64
N LYS A 93 51.13 42.35 -61.05
CA LYS A 93 51.26 42.46 -59.59
C LYS A 93 50.06 43.16 -58.95
N LEU A 94 49.50 44.18 -59.62
CA LEU A 94 48.32 44.89 -59.15
C LEU A 94 47.07 44.00 -59.17
N GLU A 95 46.87 43.23 -60.24
CA GLU A 95 45.77 42.27 -60.37
C GLU A 95 45.84 41.20 -59.28
N ALA A 96 47.01 40.59 -59.07
CA ALA A 96 47.23 39.60 -58.02
C ALA A 96 46.95 40.17 -56.61
N THR A 97 47.35 41.42 -56.36
CA THR A 97 47.10 42.10 -55.08
C THR A 97 45.60 42.37 -54.88
N SER A 98 44.89 42.78 -55.94
CA SER A 98 43.43 42.99 -55.92
C SER A 98 42.66 41.70 -55.64
N GLU A 99 43.05 40.60 -56.26
CA GLU A 99 42.44 39.29 -56.05
C GLU A 99 42.66 38.76 -54.63
N LEU A 100 43.89 38.90 -54.12
CA LEU A 100 44.23 38.54 -52.74
C LEU A 100 43.41 39.37 -51.74
N LEU A 101 43.27 40.67 -51.98
CA LEU A 101 42.47 41.56 -51.13
C LEU A 101 40.99 41.14 -51.14
N ASN A 102 40.41 40.87 -52.31
CA ASN A 102 39.02 40.42 -52.43
C ASN A 102 38.78 39.09 -51.69
N THR A 103 39.71 38.14 -51.81
CA THR A 103 39.65 36.85 -51.10
C THR A 103 39.74 37.06 -49.59
N THR A 104 40.64 37.94 -49.14
CA THR A 104 40.80 38.28 -47.71
C THR A 104 39.52 38.89 -47.14
N VAL A 105 38.90 39.84 -47.86
CA VAL A 105 37.63 40.45 -47.46
C VAL A 105 36.52 39.41 -47.34
N LYS A 106 36.38 38.49 -48.31
CA LYS A 106 35.38 37.41 -48.25
C LYS A 106 35.59 36.50 -47.03
N ASN A 107 36.82 36.13 -46.74
CA ASN A 107 37.13 35.30 -45.58
C ASN A 107 36.83 36.00 -44.25
N LEU A 108 37.12 37.31 -44.17
CA LEU A 108 36.77 38.13 -43.00
C LEU A 108 35.26 38.22 -42.80
N MET A 109 34.47 38.42 -43.87
CA MET A 109 33.01 38.41 -43.79
C MET A 109 32.48 37.08 -43.27
N LYS A 110 32.97 35.95 -43.81
CA LYS A 110 32.58 34.61 -43.36
C LYS A 110 32.90 34.39 -41.88
N THR A 111 34.11 34.78 -41.45
CA THR A 111 34.55 34.67 -40.06
C THR A 111 33.68 35.52 -39.13
N ASN A 112 33.28 36.72 -39.57
CA ASN A 112 32.40 37.59 -38.81
C ASN A 112 30.99 36.99 -38.66
N ASP A 113 30.47 36.34 -39.70
CA ASP A 113 29.17 35.65 -39.63
C ASP A 113 29.21 34.46 -38.66
N GLU A 114 30.27 33.65 -38.73
CA GLU A 114 30.52 32.54 -37.80
C GLU A 114 30.63 33.03 -36.35
N LEU A 115 31.34 34.14 -36.12
CA LEU A 115 31.48 34.76 -34.80
C LEU A 115 30.12 35.24 -34.26
N ASN A 116 29.30 35.86 -35.09
CA ASN A 116 27.96 36.32 -34.69
C ASN A 116 27.02 35.16 -34.38
N ASN A 117 27.10 34.05 -35.13
CA ASN A 117 26.38 32.82 -34.82
C ASN A 117 26.81 32.27 -33.45
N ALA A 118 28.12 32.12 -33.22
CA ALA A 118 28.66 31.63 -31.96
C ALA A 118 28.24 32.52 -30.77
N LYS A 119 28.21 33.84 -30.95
CA LYS A 119 27.72 34.79 -29.94
C LYS A 119 26.23 34.56 -29.61
N ARG A 120 25.41 34.29 -30.61
CA ARG A 120 23.98 34.01 -30.43
C ARG A 120 23.78 32.70 -29.66
N ASP A 121 24.50 31.65 -30.04
CA ASP A 121 24.42 30.33 -29.40
C ASP A 121 24.88 30.39 -27.94
N LEU A 122 25.93 31.16 -27.66
CA LEU A 122 26.39 31.41 -26.29
C LEU A 122 25.32 32.14 -25.46
N THR A 123 24.65 33.14 -26.05
CA THR A 123 23.56 33.87 -25.38
C THR A 123 22.39 32.95 -25.07
N HIS A 124 21.99 32.11 -26.03
CA HIS A 124 20.92 31.13 -25.84
C HIS A 124 21.27 30.12 -24.73
N THR A 125 22.49 29.59 -24.74
CA THR A 125 22.99 28.65 -23.72
C THR A 125 23.01 29.29 -22.33
N THR A 126 23.42 30.55 -22.24
CA THR A 126 23.44 31.30 -20.97
C THR A 126 22.02 31.46 -20.41
N ASN A 127 21.05 31.81 -21.25
CA ASN A 127 19.65 31.94 -20.83
C ASN A 127 19.04 30.60 -20.41
N ALA A 128 19.33 29.52 -21.14
CA ALA A 128 18.89 28.18 -20.78
C ALA A 128 19.48 27.73 -19.43
N LEU A 129 20.77 27.99 -19.19
CA LEU A 129 21.43 27.69 -17.93
C LEU A 129 20.77 28.46 -16.77
N GLU A 130 20.49 29.76 -16.95
CA GLU A 130 19.82 30.54 -15.92
C GLU A 130 18.39 30.02 -15.65
N GLY A 131 17.68 29.57 -16.68
CA GLY A 131 16.38 28.88 -16.54
C GLY A 131 16.49 27.61 -15.68
N THR A 132 17.41 26.71 -16.01
CA THR A 132 17.62 25.47 -15.22
C THR A 132 18.03 25.74 -13.77
N LYS A 133 18.77 26.82 -13.52
CA LYS A 133 19.13 27.26 -12.16
C LYS A 133 17.91 27.74 -11.37
N HIS A 134 16.99 28.46 -11.99
CA HIS A 134 15.73 28.86 -11.35
C HIS A 134 14.85 27.64 -11.04
N GLU A 135 14.71 26.71 -11.97
CA GLU A 135 13.97 25.45 -11.76
C GLU A 135 14.56 24.66 -10.58
N LEU A 136 15.89 24.52 -10.52
CA LEU A 136 16.57 23.85 -9.41
C LEU A 136 16.30 24.51 -8.06
N ILE A 137 16.28 25.85 -8.01
CA ILE A 137 15.94 26.60 -6.80
C ILE A 137 14.49 26.32 -6.36
N ILE A 138 13.55 26.31 -7.31
CA ILE A 138 12.13 26.01 -7.03
C ILE A 138 11.99 24.59 -6.47
N THR A 139 12.56 23.58 -7.13
CA THR A 139 12.53 22.19 -6.68
C THR A 139 13.15 22.03 -5.28
N LYS A 140 14.25 22.75 -4.99
CA LYS A 140 14.86 22.74 -3.65
C LYS A 140 13.91 23.28 -2.58
N ILE A 141 13.19 24.36 -2.87
CA ILE A 141 12.21 24.94 -1.94
C ILE A 141 11.05 23.97 -1.67
N GLU A 142 10.54 23.30 -2.70
CA GLU A 142 9.48 22.30 -2.57
C GLU A 142 9.91 21.07 -1.76
N LEU A 143 11.16 20.64 -1.95
CA LEU A 143 11.75 19.55 -1.17
C LEU A 143 11.83 19.90 0.31
N GLU A 144 12.29 21.10 0.66
CA GLU A 144 12.36 21.55 2.07
C GLU A 144 10.96 21.70 2.70
N LYS A 145 9.96 22.17 1.94
CA LYS A 145 8.55 22.18 2.40
C LYS A 145 8.05 20.77 2.71
N THR A 146 8.32 19.81 1.81
CA THR A 146 7.92 18.42 1.99
C THR A 146 8.58 17.79 3.21
N LYS A 147 9.88 18.03 3.41
CA LYS A 147 10.63 17.59 4.60
C LYS A 147 10.05 18.16 5.89
N SER A 148 9.70 19.44 5.91
CA SER A 148 9.06 20.08 7.07
C SER A 148 7.71 19.45 7.42
N ASN A 149 6.89 19.17 6.40
CA ASN A 149 5.60 18.51 6.60
C ASN A 149 5.75 17.08 7.13
N LEU A 150 6.70 16.32 6.59
CA LEU A 150 6.99 14.97 7.06
C LEU A 150 7.41 14.96 8.53
N ASN A 151 8.29 15.88 8.94
CA ASN A 151 8.72 15.98 10.33
C ASN A 151 7.54 16.28 11.29
N LYS A 152 6.65 17.21 10.93
CA LYS A 152 5.45 17.50 11.73
C LYS A 152 4.56 16.26 11.89
N ASN A 153 4.35 15.51 10.81
CA ASN A 153 3.55 14.29 10.85
C ASN A 153 4.19 13.23 11.75
N VAL A 154 5.52 13.07 11.70
CA VAL A 154 6.26 12.16 12.59
C VAL A 154 6.09 12.58 14.05
N ASP A 155 6.20 13.86 14.37
CA ASP A 155 6.01 14.38 15.72
C ASP A 155 4.58 14.13 16.24
N ASP A 156 3.57 14.37 15.41
CA ASP A 156 2.17 14.17 15.79
C ASP A 156 1.81 12.68 15.95
N LEU A 157 2.35 11.82 15.08
CA LEU A 157 2.25 10.37 15.24
C LEU A 157 2.95 9.89 16.52
N SER A 158 4.12 10.42 16.84
CA SER A 158 4.84 10.09 18.08
C SER A 158 4.04 10.48 19.33
N LYS A 159 3.45 11.68 19.35
CA LYS A 159 2.56 12.10 20.45
C LYS A 159 1.35 11.18 20.59
N THR A 160 0.74 10.80 19.46
CA THR A 160 -0.44 9.92 19.45
C THR A 160 -0.09 8.54 19.99
N LEU A 161 1.04 7.98 19.56
CA LEU A 161 1.55 6.69 20.03
C LEU A 161 1.82 6.70 21.53
N ASN A 162 2.54 7.70 22.04
CA ASN A 162 2.80 7.82 23.47
C ASN A 162 1.49 7.96 24.28
N GLY A 163 0.50 8.66 23.72
CA GLY A 163 -0.84 8.79 24.30
C GLY A 163 -1.55 7.44 24.40
N THR A 164 -1.54 6.63 23.33
CA THR A 164 -2.20 5.31 23.33
C THR A 164 -1.48 4.31 24.22
N GLU A 165 -0.15 4.33 24.28
CA GLU A 165 0.65 3.51 25.20
C GLU A 165 0.31 3.79 26.67
N ASN A 166 0.14 5.07 27.03
CA ASN A 166 -0.27 5.45 28.39
C ASN A 166 -1.69 4.98 28.75
N GLU A 167 -2.64 5.12 27.83
CA GLU A 167 -4.01 4.60 28.05
C GLU A 167 -4.02 3.07 28.14
N LEU A 168 -3.21 2.38 27.33
CA LEU A 168 -3.06 0.93 27.41
C LEU A 168 -2.50 0.50 28.78
N ALA A 169 -1.48 1.20 29.30
CA ALA A 169 -0.93 0.93 30.62
C ALA A 169 -1.98 1.10 31.74
N LYS A 170 -2.80 2.17 31.67
CA LYS A 170 -3.91 2.38 32.62
C LYS A 170 -4.94 1.25 32.58
N LEU A 171 -5.29 0.78 31.37
CA LEU A 171 -6.22 -0.35 31.20
C LEU A 171 -5.66 -1.66 31.74
N GLN A 172 -4.37 -1.93 31.54
CA GLN A 172 -3.71 -3.11 32.10
C GLN A 172 -3.75 -3.10 33.63
N ILE A 173 -3.45 -1.96 34.26
CA ILE A 173 -3.54 -1.80 35.73
C ILE A 173 -4.97 -2.05 36.20
N ARG A 174 -5.97 -1.45 35.56
CA ARG A 174 -7.39 -1.62 35.92
C ARG A 174 -7.84 -3.07 35.79
N THR A 175 -7.44 -3.74 34.72
CA THR A 175 -7.75 -5.15 34.48
C THR A 175 -7.11 -6.05 35.53
N GLY A 176 -5.87 -5.76 35.90
CA GLY A 176 -5.17 -6.44 37.01
C GLY A 176 -5.91 -6.28 38.33
N HIS A 177 -6.33 -5.06 38.69
CA HIS A 177 -7.11 -4.79 39.90
C HIS A 177 -8.42 -5.59 39.92
N LEU A 178 -9.21 -5.54 38.84
CA LEU A 178 -10.48 -6.28 38.74
C LEU A 178 -10.29 -7.80 38.86
N SER A 179 -9.20 -8.34 38.29
CA SER A 179 -8.87 -9.77 38.42
C SER A 179 -8.59 -10.16 39.87
N ILE A 180 -7.86 -9.32 40.60
CA ILE A 180 -7.58 -9.52 42.04
C ILE A 180 -8.88 -9.44 42.85
N GLU A 181 -9.70 -8.42 42.60
CA GLU A 181 -10.97 -8.20 43.31
C GLU A 181 -11.95 -9.37 43.08
N LEU A 182 -12.01 -9.89 41.86
CA LEU A 182 -12.83 -11.07 41.53
C LEU A 182 -12.34 -12.32 42.27
N LYS A 183 -11.03 -12.57 42.31
CA LYS A 183 -10.45 -13.69 43.07
C LYS A 183 -10.76 -13.58 44.57
N THR A 184 -10.55 -12.40 45.15
CA THR A 184 -10.85 -12.12 46.56
C THR A 184 -12.32 -12.36 46.88
N THR A 185 -13.23 -11.90 46.02
CA THR A 185 -14.68 -12.09 46.19
C THR A 185 -15.06 -13.56 46.07
N SER A 186 -14.49 -14.30 45.11
CA SER A 186 -14.71 -15.74 44.96
C SER A 186 -14.28 -16.52 46.22
N ILE A 187 -13.12 -16.18 46.76
CA ILE A 187 -12.62 -16.76 48.03
C ILE A 187 -13.54 -16.44 49.19
N ARG A 188 -14.00 -15.18 49.32
CA ARG A 188 -14.92 -14.76 50.38
C ARG A 188 -16.24 -15.53 50.34
N ILE A 189 -16.86 -15.63 49.15
CA ILE A 189 -18.10 -16.38 48.95
C ILE A 189 -17.90 -17.87 49.26
N GLY A 190 -16.76 -18.44 48.86
CA GLY A 190 -16.39 -19.81 49.20
C GLY A 190 -16.36 -20.04 50.72
N HIS A 191 -15.69 -19.16 51.47
CA HIS A 191 -15.66 -19.23 52.93
C HIS A 191 -17.06 -19.05 53.55
N GLU A 192 -17.84 -18.06 53.10
CA GLU A 192 -19.21 -17.83 53.60
C GLU A 192 -20.10 -19.05 53.39
N ARG A 193 -20.01 -19.72 52.24
CA ARG A 193 -20.73 -20.97 51.98
C ARG A 193 -20.34 -22.07 52.97
N ILE A 194 -19.04 -22.30 53.18
CA ILE A 194 -18.55 -23.32 54.12
C ILE A 194 -19.05 -23.04 55.54
N VAL A 195 -18.95 -21.78 55.99
CA VAL A 195 -19.41 -21.36 57.32
C VAL A 195 -20.92 -21.56 57.47
N ASN A 196 -21.71 -21.14 56.48
CA ASN A 196 -23.17 -21.30 56.50
C ASN A 196 -23.59 -22.78 56.51
N GLU A 197 -22.91 -23.62 55.73
CA GLU A 197 -23.17 -25.06 55.67
C GLU A 197 -22.82 -25.75 57.01
N ALA A 198 -21.70 -25.35 57.63
CA ALA A 198 -21.34 -25.81 58.97
C ALA A 198 -22.35 -25.37 60.03
N ASN A 199 -22.82 -24.12 59.98
CA ASN A 199 -23.82 -23.59 60.91
C ASN A 199 -25.16 -24.32 60.79
N LEU A 200 -25.61 -24.63 59.58
CA LEU A 200 -26.83 -25.41 59.34
C LEU A 200 -26.70 -26.84 59.89
N ARG A 201 -25.59 -27.52 59.61
CA ARG A 201 -25.34 -28.89 60.06
C ARG A 201 -25.20 -29.01 61.58
N ASN A 202 -24.63 -27.98 62.22
CA ASN A 202 -24.41 -27.96 63.67
C ASN A 202 -25.55 -27.27 64.45
N ASN A 203 -26.64 -26.87 63.78
CA ASN A 203 -27.74 -26.18 64.44
C ASN A 203 -28.41 -27.10 65.49
N PRO A 204 -28.34 -26.75 66.79
CA PRO A 204 -28.81 -27.60 67.87
C PRO A 204 -30.34 -27.71 67.91
N GLU A 205 -31.07 -26.67 67.49
CA GLU A 205 -32.53 -26.69 67.42
C GLU A 205 -33.01 -27.67 66.35
N LEU A 206 -32.41 -27.61 65.15
CA LEU A 206 -32.74 -28.55 64.07
C LEU A 206 -32.47 -30.00 64.50
N ARG A 207 -31.33 -30.22 65.18
CA ARG A 207 -30.98 -31.55 65.72
C ARG A 207 -31.96 -32.01 66.80
N ALA A 208 -32.34 -31.13 67.73
CA ALA A 208 -33.30 -31.44 68.77
C ALA A 208 -34.70 -31.76 68.19
N ILE A 209 -35.13 -31.00 67.17
CA ILE A 209 -36.37 -31.27 66.44
C ILE A 209 -36.31 -32.63 65.75
N SER A 210 -35.21 -32.97 65.08
CA SER A 210 -35.02 -34.28 64.43
C SER A 210 -35.16 -35.42 65.44
N ILE A 211 -34.48 -35.33 66.58
CA ILE A 211 -34.57 -36.34 67.65
C ILE A 211 -35.99 -36.44 68.21
N SER A 212 -36.64 -35.29 68.44
CA SER A 212 -38.02 -35.25 68.92
C SER A 212 -39.00 -35.90 67.94
N LEU A 213 -38.81 -35.67 66.63
CA LEU A 213 -39.62 -36.27 65.59
C LEU A 213 -39.43 -37.79 65.52
N GLU A 214 -38.18 -38.27 65.58
CA GLU A 214 -37.87 -39.71 65.64
C GLU A 214 -38.54 -40.37 66.86
N ASN A 215 -38.46 -39.74 68.03
CA ASN A 215 -39.13 -40.22 69.25
C ASN A 215 -40.65 -40.24 69.08
N THR A 216 -41.23 -39.21 68.46
CA THR A 216 -42.67 -39.16 68.18
C THR A 216 -43.08 -40.29 67.24
N ILE A 217 -42.32 -40.55 66.18
CA ILE A 217 -42.55 -41.67 65.26
C ILE A 217 -42.47 -43.01 66.00
N ALA A 218 -41.47 -43.20 66.86
CA ALA A 218 -41.33 -44.41 67.65
C ALA A 218 -42.54 -44.63 68.59
N ASN A 219 -42.98 -43.60 69.30
CA ASN A 219 -44.16 -43.64 70.16
C ASN A 219 -45.46 -43.91 69.38
N LEU A 220 -45.60 -43.32 68.19
CA LEU A 220 -46.76 -43.54 67.32
C LEU A 220 -46.81 -44.99 66.80
N ASN A 221 -45.65 -45.59 66.52
CA ASN A 221 -45.56 -47.01 66.16
C ASN A 221 -45.86 -47.94 67.34
N ALA A 222 -45.42 -47.59 68.54
CA ALA A 222 -45.74 -48.33 69.77
C ALA A 222 -47.25 -48.31 70.04
N THR A 223 -47.87 -47.13 70.06
CA THR A 223 -49.34 -46.98 70.23
C THR A 223 -50.13 -47.66 69.12
N ARG A 224 -49.66 -47.62 67.86
CA ARG A 224 -50.26 -48.40 66.76
C ARG A 224 -50.24 -49.90 67.06
N THR A 225 -49.15 -50.40 67.62
CA THR A 225 -48.99 -51.83 67.98
C THR A 225 -49.92 -52.20 69.14
N GLU A 226 -49.97 -51.38 70.18
CA GLU A 226 -50.91 -51.54 71.31
C GLU A 226 -52.36 -51.51 70.84
N LEU A 227 -52.72 -50.59 69.95
CA LEU A 227 -54.07 -50.50 69.38
C LEU A 227 -54.42 -51.74 68.53
N MET A 228 -53.47 -52.30 67.79
CA MET A 228 -53.69 -53.56 67.06
C MET A 228 -53.93 -54.73 68.01
N ASN A 229 -53.19 -54.81 69.12
CA ASN A 229 -53.40 -55.83 70.15
C ASN A 229 -54.77 -55.66 70.81
N ALA A 230 -55.12 -54.45 71.25
CA ALA A 230 -56.43 -54.17 71.84
C ALA A 230 -57.58 -54.46 70.87
N LYS A 231 -57.42 -54.16 69.57
CA LYS A 231 -58.39 -54.52 68.52
C LYS A 231 -58.55 -56.04 68.41
N SER A 232 -57.46 -56.80 68.53
CA SER A 232 -57.49 -58.26 68.58
C SER A 232 -58.21 -58.78 69.83
N ASP A 233 -57.93 -58.20 71.00
CA ASP A 233 -58.58 -58.58 72.27
C ASP A 233 -60.09 -58.27 72.25
N VAL A 234 -60.49 -57.12 71.70
CA VAL A 234 -61.91 -56.78 71.52
C VAL A 234 -62.59 -57.75 70.55
N ALA A 235 -61.90 -58.18 69.48
CA ALA A 235 -62.43 -59.19 68.57
C ALA A 235 -62.62 -60.54 69.30
N ASP A 236 -61.65 -60.96 70.11
CA ASP A 236 -61.74 -62.17 70.94
C ASP A 236 -62.89 -62.07 71.97
N LEU A 237 -62.96 -60.99 72.74
CA LEU A 237 -64.03 -60.75 73.71
C LEU A 237 -65.42 -60.72 73.04
N LYS A 238 -65.55 -60.10 71.85
CA LYS A 238 -66.79 -60.11 71.07
C LYS A 238 -67.22 -61.53 70.70
N THR A 239 -66.27 -62.39 70.32
CA THR A 239 -66.59 -63.80 70.04
C THR A 239 -67.02 -64.55 71.31
N LYS A 240 -66.33 -64.35 72.45
CA LYS A 240 -66.68 -64.95 73.75
C LYS A 240 -68.05 -64.48 74.28
N LEU A 241 -68.37 -63.19 74.16
CA LEU A 241 -69.66 -62.64 74.59
C LEU A 241 -70.81 -63.20 73.74
N ASN A 242 -70.66 -63.26 72.41
CA ASN A 242 -71.65 -63.86 71.53
C ASN A 242 -71.91 -65.34 71.83
N ALA A 243 -70.90 -66.07 72.31
CA ALA A 243 -71.08 -67.45 72.79
C ALA A 243 -71.93 -67.48 74.08
N ARG A 244 -71.65 -66.61 75.06
CA ARG A 244 -72.39 -66.53 76.34
C ARG A 244 -73.84 -66.05 76.20
N THR A 245 -74.11 -65.04 75.37
CA THR A 245 -75.46 -64.48 75.20
C THR A 245 -76.44 -65.49 74.57
N ARG A 246 -75.93 -66.55 73.92
CA ARG A 246 -76.77 -67.65 73.44
C ARG A 246 -77.25 -68.59 74.56
N GLU A 247 -76.69 -68.53 75.77
CA GLU A 247 -77.02 -69.44 76.88
C GLU A 247 -78.15 -68.94 77.82
N ILE A 248 -78.57 -67.67 77.76
CA ILE A 248 -79.57 -67.11 78.70
C ILE A 248 -80.90 -66.87 77.99
N VAL A 249 -81.92 -67.68 78.31
CA VAL A 249 -83.30 -67.52 77.83
C VAL A 249 -84.22 -67.06 78.98
N ASP A 250 -84.70 -65.83 78.83
CA ASP A 250 -86.01 -65.27 79.24
C ASP A 250 -86.40 -65.25 80.75
N ILE A 251 -86.00 -64.19 81.47
CA ILE A 251 -86.29 -63.93 82.90
C ILE A 251 -87.65 -63.19 83.09
N GLY A 252 -88.41 -62.93 82.02
CA GLY A 252 -89.61 -62.09 82.07
C GLY A 252 -90.95 -62.80 82.30
N GLN A 253 -91.02 -64.14 82.19
CA GLN A 253 -92.29 -64.88 82.30
C GLN A 253 -92.55 -65.41 83.72
N MET A 254 -93.79 -65.25 84.18
CA MET A 254 -94.23 -65.81 85.46
C MET A 254 -94.24 -67.34 85.38
N PRO A 255 -93.55 -68.05 86.28
CA PRO A 255 -93.33 -69.48 86.17
C PRO A 255 -94.67 -70.22 86.21
N THR A 256 -94.83 -71.14 85.27
CA THR A 256 -96.05 -71.96 85.13
C THR A 256 -95.89 -73.33 85.79
N SER A 257 -94.64 -73.72 86.08
CA SER A 257 -94.31 -75.01 86.68
C SER A 257 -93.16 -74.93 87.68
N CYS A 258 -93.00 -75.97 88.48
CA CYS A 258 -91.83 -76.14 89.34
C CYS A 258 -90.51 -76.15 88.52
N ALA A 259 -90.51 -76.68 87.29
CA ALA A 259 -89.33 -76.67 86.43
C ALA A 259 -88.93 -75.24 86.02
N ASP A 260 -89.90 -74.37 85.79
CA ASP A 260 -89.65 -72.96 85.47
C ASP A 260 -89.04 -72.24 86.68
N LEU A 261 -89.57 -72.47 87.88
CA LEU A 261 -89.00 -71.95 89.13
C LEU A 261 -87.54 -72.39 89.33
N GLN A 262 -87.20 -73.65 89.01
CA GLN A 262 -85.82 -74.13 89.11
C GLN A 262 -84.88 -73.43 88.12
N ARG A 263 -85.32 -73.19 86.87
CA ARG A 263 -84.53 -72.45 85.87
C ARG A 263 -84.36 -70.98 86.21
N MET A 264 -85.36 -70.38 86.87
CA MET A 264 -85.27 -69.03 87.44
C MET A 264 -84.39 -68.97 88.70
N GLY A 265 -83.92 -70.12 89.21
CA GLY A 265 -82.97 -70.20 90.31
C GLY A 265 -83.56 -70.54 91.67
N HIS A 266 -84.85 -70.89 91.77
CA HIS A 266 -85.42 -71.40 93.02
C HIS A 266 -84.89 -72.82 93.31
N LYS A 267 -84.28 -72.99 94.48
CA LYS A 267 -83.64 -74.26 94.89
C LYS A 267 -84.21 -74.87 96.17
N LEU A 268 -85.15 -74.21 96.83
CA LEU A 268 -85.72 -74.66 98.11
C LEU A 268 -87.10 -75.29 97.87
N SER A 269 -87.31 -76.51 98.33
CA SER A 269 -88.62 -77.16 98.27
C SER A 269 -89.64 -76.40 99.12
N GLY A 270 -90.85 -76.21 98.61
CA GLY A 270 -91.86 -75.37 99.27
C GLY A 270 -93.12 -75.18 98.44
N PHE A 271 -94.12 -74.51 99.03
CA PHE A 271 -95.31 -74.09 98.29
C PHE A 271 -95.02 -72.78 97.56
N PHE A 272 -95.13 -72.80 96.24
CA PHE A 272 -94.94 -71.64 95.37
C PHE A 272 -96.22 -71.33 94.62
N SER A 273 -96.50 -70.04 94.46
CA SER A 273 -97.57 -69.61 93.56
C SER A 273 -97.06 -69.62 92.13
N VAL A 274 -97.60 -70.53 91.31
CA VAL A 274 -97.35 -70.60 89.87
C VAL A 274 -98.58 -70.11 89.10
N LYS A 275 -98.33 -69.67 87.87
CA LYS A 275 -99.41 -69.26 86.97
C LYS A 275 -100.12 -70.49 86.43
N GLY A 276 -101.24 -70.86 87.06
CA GLY A 276 -102.14 -71.90 86.56
C GLY A 276 -102.93 -71.43 85.34
N SER A 277 -103.57 -72.36 84.65
CA SER A 277 -104.24 -72.12 83.36
C SER A 277 -105.38 -71.07 83.38
N LYS A 278 -106.02 -70.83 84.54
CA LYS A 278 -107.12 -69.85 84.70
C LYS A 278 -107.02 -68.98 85.96
N LYS A 279 -106.17 -69.34 86.92
CA LYS A 279 -105.95 -68.63 88.19
C LYS A 279 -104.58 -68.97 88.76
N MET A 280 -104.15 -68.23 89.78
CA MET A 280 -102.91 -68.52 90.49
C MET A 280 -103.10 -69.80 91.32
N GLU A 281 -102.15 -70.71 91.21
CA GLU A 281 -102.19 -72.01 91.87
C GLU A 281 -100.99 -72.12 92.81
N MET A 282 -101.25 -72.55 94.04
CA MET A 282 -100.19 -72.88 94.99
C MET A 282 -99.81 -74.34 94.78
N VAL A 283 -98.62 -74.56 94.24
CA VAL A 283 -98.05 -75.89 94.02
C VAL A 283 -96.94 -76.14 95.02
N PHE A 284 -96.91 -77.32 95.63
CA PHE A 284 -95.72 -77.75 96.36
C PHE A 284 -94.70 -78.26 95.35
N CYS A 285 -93.59 -77.54 95.23
CA CYS A 285 -92.46 -78.01 94.45
C CYS A 285 -91.48 -78.66 95.40
N ASP A 286 -91.29 -79.97 95.27
CA ASP A 286 -90.18 -80.65 95.92
C ASP A 286 -88.99 -80.70 94.96
N PHE A 287 -87.98 -79.88 95.23
CA PHE A 287 -86.72 -79.84 94.51
C PHE A 287 -85.67 -80.82 95.09
N PHE A 288 -86.02 -81.54 96.16
CA PHE A 288 -85.18 -82.57 96.79
C PHE A 288 -85.96 -83.88 97.01
N PRO A 289 -86.46 -84.54 95.95
CA PRO A 289 -87.09 -85.84 96.11
C PRO A 289 -86.06 -86.83 96.68
N ASN A 290 -86.34 -87.34 97.89
CA ASN A 290 -85.47 -88.29 98.58
C ASN A 290 -85.21 -89.51 97.69
N GLN A 291 -83.93 -89.86 97.59
CA GLN A 291 -83.39 -90.81 96.63
C GLN A 291 -83.95 -92.22 96.84
N ASN A 292 -84.96 -92.59 96.04
CA ASN A 292 -85.21 -93.91 95.44
C ASN A 292 -86.69 -94.00 95.01
N GLY A 293 -86.98 -93.81 93.72
CA GLY A 293 -88.30 -94.11 93.14
C GLY A 293 -88.99 -92.92 92.48
N ILE A 294 -89.16 -93.05 91.15
CA ILE A 294 -90.11 -92.39 90.25
C ILE A 294 -91.09 -91.44 90.96
N GLY A 295 -90.76 -90.15 90.97
CA GLY A 295 -91.51 -89.07 91.63
C GLY A 295 -92.85 -88.81 90.94
N VAL A 296 -93.87 -89.53 91.39
CA VAL A 296 -95.28 -89.22 91.12
C VAL A 296 -95.63 -87.98 91.94
N PHE A 297 -95.78 -86.83 91.27
CA PHE A 297 -96.27 -85.59 91.86
C PHE A 297 -97.70 -85.80 92.37
N SER A 298 -97.83 -86.04 93.67
CA SER A 298 -99.13 -86.08 94.32
C SER A 298 -99.62 -84.65 94.55
N ILE A 299 -100.56 -84.21 93.73
CA ILE A 299 -101.29 -82.95 93.96
C ILE A 299 -102.21 -83.19 95.17
N LEU A 300 -101.76 -82.84 96.36
CA LEU A 300 -102.62 -82.75 97.53
C LEU A 300 -103.38 -81.42 97.48
N LEU A 301 -104.57 -81.49 96.89
CA LEU A 301 -105.47 -80.37 96.66
C LEU A 301 -106.20 -80.04 97.97
N PHE A 302 -105.60 -79.23 98.85
CA PHE A 302 -106.32 -78.67 99.99
C PHE A 302 -107.27 -77.56 99.48
N LYS A 303 -108.58 -77.85 99.47
CA LYS A 303 -109.62 -76.82 99.37
C LYS A 303 -109.66 -76.04 100.68
N LEU A 304 -109.05 -74.85 100.71
CA LEU A 304 -109.44 -73.84 101.69
C LEU A 304 -110.62 -73.07 101.10
N VAL A 305 -111.81 -73.21 101.70
CA VAL A 305 -112.93 -72.31 101.44
C VAL A 305 -112.69 -71.05 102.26
N VAL A 306 -112.48 -69.95 101.56
CA VAL A 306 -112.93 -68.60 101.97
C VAL A 306 -113.65 -68.03 100.77
#